data_AF-A0A7C5BTJ2-F1
#
_entry.id   AF-A0A7C5BTJ2-F1
#
_cell.length_a   1.000
_cell.length_b   1.000
_cell.length_c   1.000
_cell.angle_alpha   90.00
_cell.angle_beta   90.00
_cell.angle_gamma   90.00
#
_symmetry.space_group_name_H-M   'P 1'
#
loop_
_entity.id
_entity.type
_entity.pdbx_description
1 polymer ?
#
loop_
_entity_poly.entity_id
_entity_poly.type
_entity_poly.pdbx_seq_one_letter_code
_entity_poly.pdbx_strand_id
1 'polypeptide(L)'
;MRLFGAACAVVAATCLLVIVDKSPASGDIREFTYGGQTFQELDIPPSPPPPDRIAVSLPEPSPNSTAGIKILPDMPAFDWCYGCSPTAVGMLMGYYDRIGYDKIYTGPANGGVCPADNSGWGSGQCPIAASHQGVDGRNGLGHVDDYWIAAKSCANDPYITGNWTRHSSDCAADFMGTSQTAWGECDGHTLFCLNGGARVYDWTGWEPTKRDGTHGIRLFVESRGYTVTENYNQGITTGSSGGFTFQDYVSEIDSGCPVLLQLTNHTMVGYGYDAANRLAYVRDTWDRGSHTMAWGGSYGTAGTHIGVSVIHLAPLVCATPSLMPDSGHYLGPMTISMCVSTPGAEIHYTTNGAEPTANDATADGPISLSQSCIVKAIAVKANCVSSAVSSSSYTIYPAVSAVTAKLNGDGAEIGLRDVVVTETWPNAFFVETDDRVAGIRVDMPEHGISAGTRLEVMGKLRTVDGERCIEAAHIRVTGTGNVAPIYMTCRDLGGVGWFYDSSSGGGQRGMPDGRGPNNIGLLVSTCGSFSPASSTRFRVTDATGCAVECIVPSGFAIDPTWEFVRVTGVSGCESLGGDMVRRVLRIGGQHDVVSLRAGTISRGSQ
;
A
#
# COMPACT_ATOMS: atom_id res chain seq x y z
N MET A 1 -21.08 38.49 62.42
CA MET A 1 -21.69 37.36 61.66
C MET A 1 -21.80 37.84 60.22
N ARG A 2 -20.77 37.58 59.39
CA ARG A 2 -20.80 36.64 58.23
C ARG A 2 -22.01 36.88 57.30
N LEU A 3 -21.92 37.09 55.99
CA LEU A 3 -20.85 37.09 54.98
C LEU A 3 -21.45 37.71 53.69
N PHE A 4 -20.69 38.59 53.04
CA PHE A 4 -20.47 38.79 51.60
C PHE A 4 -21.53 38.45 50.53
N GLY A 5 -21.66 39.38 49.56
CA GLY A 5 -21.47 39.03 48.14
C GLY A 5 -22.53 39.55 47.17
N ALA A 6 -22.37 40.78 46.68
CA ALA A 6 -23.03 41.24 45.46
C ALA A 6 -22.31 40.65 44.24
N ALA A 7 -23.04 39.97 43.34
CA ALA A 7 -22.56 39.61 42.02
C ALA A 7 -23.68 39.75 40.98
N CYS A 8 -23.39 40.61 40.02
CA CYS A 8 -23.95 40.83 38.69
C CYS A 8 -24.93 39.78 38.15
N ALA A 9 -26.09 40.26 37.71
CA ALA A 9 -27.02 39.53 36.85
C ALA A 9 -26.37 39.21 35.49
N VAL A 10 -26.27 37.92 35.17
CA VAL A 10 -26.13 37.42 33.80
C VAL A 10 -27.49 36.86 33.43
N VAL A 11 -28.15 37.49 32.46
CA VAL A 11 -29.41 37.00 31.88
C VAL A 11 -29.09 35.74 31.08
N ALA A 12 -29.32 34.57 31.65
CA ALA A 12 -29.38 33.33 30.91
C ALA A 12 -30.73 33.29 30.18
N ALA A 13 -30.73 33.58 28.89
CA ALA A 13 -31.86 33.31 28.01
C ALA A 13 -31.95 31.78 27.84
N THR A 14 -32.65 31.11 28.74
CA THR A 14 -33.14 29.74 28.51
C THR A 14 -34.21 29.81 27.44
N CYS A 15 -33.86 29.49 26.19
CA CYS A 15 -34.82 29.16 25.14
C CYS A 15 -35.58 27.91 25.58
N LEU A 16 -36.80 28.12 26.07
CA LEU A 16 -37.75 27.06 26.40
C LEU A 16 -38.27 26.48 25.09
N LEU A 17 -37.84 25.26 24.75
CA LEU A 17 -38.46 24.46 23.70
C LEU A 17 -39.87 24.05 24.19
N VAL A 18 -40.91 24.75 23.75
CA VAL A 18 -42.30 24.33 24.00
C VAL A 18 -42.63 23.29 22.93
N ILE A 19 -42.48 21.99 23.24
CA ILE A 19 -43.09 20.91 22.46
C ILE A 19 -44.28 20.40 23.26
N VAL A 20 -45.47 20.83 22.86
CA VAL A 20 -46.73 20.13 23.17
C VAL A 20 -47.24 19.62 21.83
N ASP A 21 -46.93 18.37 21.49
CA ASP A 21 -47.92 17.41 21.00
C ASP A 21 -47.31 16.06 20.64
N LYS A 22 -48.13 15.02 20.80
CA LYS A 22 -47.94 13.68 20.21
C LYS A 22 -47.75 13.82 18.69
N SER A 23 -47.05 12.87 18.05
CA SER A 23 -46.74 12.87 16.61
C SER A 23 -47.90 13.37 15.72
N PRO A 24 -47.63 14.24 14.71
CA PRO A 24 -48.64 14.80 13.80
C PRO A 24 -49.41 13.75 12.99
N ALA A 25 -50.48 14.22 12.36
CA ALA A 25 -51.06 13.49 11.23
C ALA A 25 -50.02 13.45 10.09
N SER A 26 -49.89 12.29 9.44
CA SER A 26 -48.92 12.04 8.36
C SER A 26 -48.92 13.14 7.27
N GLY A 27 -47.74 13.70 6.96
CA GLY A 27 -47.55 14.65 5.86
C GLY A 27 -47.49 16.14 6.25
N ASP A 28 -47.52 16.46 7.54
CA ASP A 28 -47.46 17.85 8.03
C ASP A 28 -46.02 18.37 8.12
N ILE A 29 -45.75 19.52 7.50
CA ILE A 29 -44.53 20.31 7.76
C ILE A 29 -44.83 21.22 8.96
N ARG A 30 -44.09 21.05 10.07
CA ARG A 30 -44.22 21.89 11.26
C ARG A 30 -43.08 22.88 11.35
N GLU A 31 -43.40 24.17 11.45
CA GLU A 31 -42.39 25.18 11.74
C GLU A 31 -42.05 25.21 13.23
N PHE A 32 -40.76 25.35 13.54
CA PHE A 32 -40.28 25.54 14.91
C PHE A 32 -39.11 26.51 14.92
N THR A 33 -38.84 27.12 16.06
CA THR A 33 -37.73 28.06 16.22
C THR A 33 -36.63 27.45 17.07
N TYR A 34 -35.39 27.50 16.58
CA TYR A 34 -34.20 27.07 17.31
C TYR A 34 -33.07 28.07 17.07
N GLY A 35 -32.39 28.51 18.13
CA GLY A 35 -31.30 29.49 18.01
C GLY A 35 -31.69 30.81 17.32
N GLY A 36 -32.98 31.20 17.36
CA GLY A 36 -33.49 32.41 16.69
C GLY A 36 -33.73 32.27 15.18
N GLN A 37 -33.59 31.07 14.61
CA GLN A 37 -33.93 30.75 13.22
C GLN A 37 -35.18 29.88 13.17
N THR A 38 -35.96 29.99 12.09
CA THR A 38 -37.12 29.13 11.83
C THR A 38 -36.68 27.93 11.01
N PHE A 39 -37.03 26.74 11.49
CA PHE A 39 -36.79 25.46 10.85
C PHE A 39 -38.13 24.76 10.58
N GLN A 40 -38.09 23.73 9.76
CA GLN A 40 -39.22 22.92 9.33
C GLN A 40 -38.94 21.45 9.72
N GLU A 41 -39.79 20.90 10.57
CA GLU A 41 -39.85 19.46 10.86
C GLU A 41 -40.72 18.81 9.79
N LEU A 42 -40.10 17.96 8.97
CA LEU A 42 -40.76 17.13 7.98
C LEU A 42 -40.89 15.71 8.54
N ASP A 43 -42.12 15.30 8.85
CA ASP A 43 -42.46 13.94 9.27
C ASP A 43 -42.89 13.11 8.06
N ILE A 44 -42.01 12.23 7.60
CA ILE A 44 -42.29 11.30 6.51
C ILE A 44 -42.97 10.05 7.09
N PRO A 45 -44.22 9.75 6.71
CA PRO A 45 -44.92 8.56 7.16
C PRO A 45 -44.37 7.28 6.52
N PRO A 46 -44.81 6.09 6.96
CA PRO A 46 -44.28 4.81 6.48
C PRO A 46 -44.47 4.64 4.98
N SER A 47 -45.62 5.09 4.46
CA SER A 47 -45.99 5.05 3.04
C SER A 47 -45.72 3.72 2.32
N PRO A 48 -46.35 2.61 2.76
CA PRO A 48 -46.38 1.38 1.98
C PRO A 48 -47.09 1.59 0.63
N PRO A 49 -46.91 0.68 -0.35
CA PRO A 49 -47.57 0.78 -1.65
C PRO A 49 -49.09 0.97 -1.51
N PRO A 50 -49.69 1.99 -2.15
CA PRO A 50 -51.14 2.17 -2.12
C PRO A 50 -51.88 0.96 -2.72
N PRO A 51 -53.01 0.51 -2.13
CA PRO A 51 -53.74 -0.68 -2.60
C PRO A 51 -54.19 -0.59 -4.08
N ASP A 52 -54.54 0.62 -4.54
CA ASP A 52 -55.02 0.87 -5.90
C ASP A 52 -53.90 1.36 -6.85
N ARG A 53 -52.63 1.25 -6.45
CA ARG A 53 -51.50 1.62 -7.30
C ARG A 53 -51.40 0.64 -8.47
N ILE A 54 -51.49 1.18 -9.69
CA ILE A 54 -51.05 0.47 -10.88
C ILE A 54 -49.53 0.61 -10.93
N ALA A 55 -48.79 -0.51 -10.83
CA ALA A 55 -47.34 -0.51 -11.01
C ALA A 55 -47.02 -0.05 -12.43
N VAL A 56 -46.54 1.19 -12.58
CA VAL A 56 -46.05 1.71 -13.87
C VAL A 56 -44.54 1.53 -13.87
N SER A 57 -44.07 0.33 -14.23
CA SER A 57 -42.65 0.16 -14.52
C SER A 57 -42.35 0.77 -15.88
N LEU A 58 -41.55 1.84 -15.91
CA LEU A 58 -40.92 2.26 -17.15
C LEU A 58 -39.78 1.29 -17.48
N PRO A 59 -39.48 1.01 -18.76
CA PRO A 59 -38.21 0.40 -19.10
C PRO A 59 -37.08 1.29 -18.58
N GLU A 60 -36.04 0.68 -18.02
CA GLU A 60 -34.83 1.42 -17.63
C GLU A 60 -34.37 2.28 -18.82
N PRO A 61 -34.20 3.60 -18.63
CA PRO A 61 -33.79 4.47 -19.72
C PRO A 61 -32.38 4.08 -20.17
N SER A 62 -32.17 3.98 -21.48
CA SER A 62 -30.81 3.86 -22.01
C SER A 62 -30.06 5.17 -21.74
N PRO A 63 -28.90 5.16 -21.05
CA PRO A 63 -28.07 6.35 -20.91
C PRO A 63 -27.77 6.96 -22.28
N ASN A 64 -27.93 8.27 -22.42
CA ASN A 64 -27.66 8.99 -23.66
C ASN A 64 -27.15 10.40 -23.34
N SER A 65 -25.83 10.52 -23.22
CA SER A 65 -25.16 11.79 -22.89
C SER A 65 -25.45 12.88 -23.91
N THR A 66 -25.61 12.52 -25.19
CA THR A 66 -25.96 13.47 -26.27
C THR A 66 -27.38 14.02 -26.11
N ALA A 67 -28.29 13.24 -25.54
CA ALA A 67 -29.66 13.66 -25.22
C ALA A 67 -29.80 14.27 -23.81
N GLY A 68 -28.70 14.40 -23.04
CA GLY A 68 -28.75 14.87 -21.66
C GLY A 68 -29.44 13.89 -20.70
N ILE A 69 -29.35 12.59 -20.97
CA ILE A 69 -29.88 11.52 -20.12
C ILE A 69 -28.74 10.77 -19.45
N LYS A 70 -28.72 10.73 -18.12
CA LYS A 70 -27.75 9.98 -17.32
C LYS A 70 -28.45 9.20 -16.23
N ILE A 71 -27.98 7.97 -16.00
CA ILE A 71 -28.35 7.13 -14.86
C ILE A 71 -27.09 6.59 -14.21
N LEU A 72 -27.09 6.50 -12.88
CA LEU A 72 -26.06 5.79 -12.14
C LEU A 72 -26.26 4.28 -12.36
N PRO A 73 -25.23 3.55 -12.83
CA PRO A 73 -25.35 2.12 -13.04
C PRO A 73 -25.51 1.38 -11.71
N ASP A 74 -26.04 0.16 -11.76
CA ASP A 74 -26.10 -0.75 -10.61
C ASP A 74 -26.89 -0.24 -9.38
N MET A 75 -27.73 0.80 -9.55
CA MET A 75 -28.60 1.30 -8.49
C MET A 75 -29.65 0.24 -8.10
N PRO A 76 -29.62 -0.30 -6.85
CA PRO A 76 -30.57 -1.31 -6.41
C PRO A 76 -32.01 -0.79 -6.40
N ALA A 77 -32.97 -1.71 -6.51
CA ALA A 77 -34.39 -1.42 -6.45
C ALA A 77 -35.07 -2.35 -5.44
N PHE A 78 -35.57 -1.78 -4.34
CA PHE A 78 -36.19 -2.52 -3.24
C PHE A 78 -37.68 -2.18 -3.16
N ASP A 79 -38.49 -3.21 -2.91
CA ASP A 79 -39.84 -2.98 -2.42
C ASP A 79 -39.82 -2.52 -0.96
N TRP A 80 -40.97 -2.05 -0.49
CA TRP A 80 -41.09 -1.34 0.77
C TRP A 80 -40.70 -2.20 1.97
N CYS A 81 -39.77 -1.73 2.80
CA CYS A 81 -39.25 -2.41 3.98
C CYS A 81 -39.41 -1.55 5.24
N TYR A 82 -40.54 -1.70 5.95
CA TYR A 82 -40.77 -1.11 7.29
C TYR A 82 -40.62 0.42 7.39
N GLY A 83 -40.73 1.13 6.26
CA GLY A 83 -40.66 2.59 6.14
C GLY A 83 -40.04 2.99 4.80
N CYS A 84 -40.58 4.00 4.13
CA CYS A 84 -40.04 4.42 2.83
C CYS A 84 -38.65 5.06 2.95
N SER A 85 -38.41 5.90 3.97
CA SER A 85 -37.10 6.52 4.21
C SER A 85 -35.99 5.50 4.45
N PRO A 86 -36.09 4.54 5.40
CA PRO A 86 -35.05 3.52 5.55
C PRO A 86 -34.93 2.60 4.33
N THR A 87 -36.00 2.36 3.57
CA THR A 87 -35.94 1.60 2.30
C THR A 87 -35.13 2.35 1.24
N ALA A 88 -35.39 3.65 1.07
CA ALA A 88 -34.66 4.52 0.16
C ALA A 88 -33.18 4.60 0.55
N VAL A 89 -32.88 4.73 1.85
CA VAL A 89 -31.51 4.66 2.37
C VAL A 89 -30.89 3.29 2.11
N GLY A 90 -31.64 2.20 2.26
CA GLY A 90 -31.19 0.86 1.89
C GLY A 90 -30.71 0.78 0.44
N MET A 91 -31.46 1.36 -0.50
CA MET A 91 -31.06 1.42 -1.91
C MET A 91 -29.85 2.34 -2.15
N LEU A 92 -29.83 3.52 -1.53
CA LEU A 92 -28.69 4.45 -1.58
C LEU A 92 -27.40 3.80 -1.07
N MET A 93 -27.48 3.13 0.07
CA MET A 93 -26.35 2.45 0.70
C MET A 93 -25.95 1.20 -0.07
N GLY A 94 -26.92 0.46 -0.61
CA GLY A 94 -26.66 -0.66 -1.52
C GLY A 94 -25.94 -0.24 -2.80
N TYR A 95 -26.20 0.96 -3.32
CA TYR A 95 -25.42 1.52 -4.42
C TYR A 95 -23.95 1.75 -4.02
N TYR A 96 -23.70 2.40 -2.88
CA TYR A 96 -22.34 2.61 -2.38
C TYR A 96 -21.59 1.29 -2.17
N ASP A 97 -22.25 0.29 -1.57
CA ASP A 97 -21.69 -1.04 -1.40
C ASP A 97 -21.21 -1.65 -2.73
N ARG A 98 -22.08 -1.60 -3.75
CA ARG A 98 -21.82 -2.15 -5.09
C ARG A 98 -20.71 -1.43 -5.86
N ILE A 99 -20.38 -0.19 -5.51
CA ILE A 99 -19.28 0.57 -6.14
C ILE A 99 -17.97 0.54 -5.34
N GLY A 100 -17.91 -0.20 -4.23
CA GLY A 100 -16.66 -0.50 -3.52
C GLY A 100 -16.68 -0.23 -2.01
N TYR A 101 -17.77 0.31 -1.45
CA TYR A 101 -17.92 0.52 0.00
C TYR A 101 -18.42 -0.77 0.68
N ASP A 102 -17.63 -1.84 0.52
CA ASP A 102 -17.90 -3.24 0.88
C ASP A 102 -18.24 -3.56 2.35
N LYS A 103 -18.15 -2.60 3.27
CA LYS A 103 -18.54 -2.74 4.67
C LYS A 103 -19.96 -2.24 4.94
N ILE A 104 -20.62 -1.63 3.96
CA ILE A 104 -21.99 -1.15 4.10
C ILE A 104 -22.94 -2.34 4.26
N TYR A 105 -22.85 -3.32 3.35
CA TYR A 105 -23.62 -4.55 3.45
C TYR A 105 -22.78 -5.64 4.11
N THR A 106 -23.18 -6.04 5.31
CA THR A 106 -22.45 -7.08 6.07
C THR A 106 -23.09 -8.47 5.98
N GLY A 107 -24.02 -8.65 5.04
CA GLY A 107 -24.77 -9.88 4.86
C GLY A 107 -24.04 -10.92 4.00
N PRO A 108 -24.33 -12.22 4.19
CA PRO A 108 -23.71 -13.28 3.40
C PRO A 108 -24.31 -13.42 1.98
N ALA A 109 -25.49 -12.87 1.69
CA ALA A 109 -26.11 -13.04 0.37
C ALA A 109 -25.26 -12.41 -0.75
N ASN A 110 -25.38 -12.96 -1.96
CA ASN A 110 -24.73 -12.44 -3.17
C ASN A 110 -23.20 -12.21 -3.01
N GLY A 111 -22.53 -13.10 -2.26
CA GLY A 111 -21.08 -13.06 -2.08
C GLY A 111 -20.56 -11.90 -1.24
N GLY A 112 -21.41 -11.31 -0.38
CA GLY A 112 -21.04 -10.15 0.42
C GLY A 112 -21.19 -8.81 -0.30
N VAL A 113 -21.86 -8.79 -1.46
CA VAL A 113 -22.20 -7.57 -2.20
C VAL A 113 -23.72 -7.39 -2.16
N CYS A 114 -24.19 -6.20 -1.87
CA CYS A 114 -25.61 -5.88 -1.79
C CYS A 114 -26.36 -6.34 -3.05
N PRO A 115 -27.38 -7.22 -2.92
CA PRO A 115 -28.25 -7.63 -4.02
C PRO A 115 -28.85 -6.44 -4.79
N ALA A 116 -29.06 -6.63 -6.09
CA ALA A 116 -29.69 -5.60 -6.94
C ALA A 116 -31.17 -5.37 -6.60
N ASP A 117 -31.82 -6.35 -5.96
CA ASP A 117 -33.14 -6.22 -5.40
C ASP A 117 -33.26 -6.98 -4.08
N ASN A 118 -34.37 -6.79 -3.38
CA ASN A 118 -34.63 -7.43 -2.09
C ASN A 118 -35.43 -8.73 -2.20
N SER A 119 -35.52 -9.35 -3.38
CA SER A 119 -36.27 -10.61 -3.59
C SER A 119 -35.73 -11.77 -2.76
N GLY A 120 -34.41 -11.82 -2.58
CA GLY A 120 -33.71 -12.92 -1.92
C GLY A 120 -33.90 -12.98 -0.40
N TRP A 121 -34.35 -11.89 0.21
CA TRP A 121 -34.56 -11.79 1.66
C TRP A 121 -36.01 -12.04 2.09
N GLY A 122 -36.93 -12.11 1.13
CA GLY A 122 -38.37 -12.18 1.36
C GLY A 122 -39.05 -10.82 1.15
N SER A 123 -40.38 -10.85 0.99
CA SER A 123 -41.16 -9.65 0.71
C SER A 123 -41.06 -8.64 1.85
N GLY A 124 -40.71 -7.40 1.51
CA GLY A 124 -40.56 -6.30 2.46
C GLY A 124 -39.41 -6.46 3.45
N GLN A 125 -38.41 -7.29 3.13
CA GLN A 125 -37.23 -7.49 3.96
C GLN A 125 -36.00 -6.88 3.30
N CYS A 126 -35.23 -6.09 4.05
CA CYS A 126 -33.92 -5.61 3.62
C CYS A 126 -33.05 -5.36 4.85
N PRO A 127 -31.98 -6.15 5.09
CA PRO A 127 -31.17 -6.06 6.30
C PRO A 127 -30.42 -4.72 6.44
N ILE A 128 -30.20 -4.00 5.33
CA ILE A 128 -29.63 -2.66 5.35
C ILE A 128 -30.66 -1.63 5.84
N ALA A 129 -31.91 -1.74 5.37
CA ALA A 129 -32.99 -0.82 5.73
C ALA A 129 -33.47 -1.07 7.18
N ALA A 130 -33.91 -2.30 7.45
CA ALA A 130 -34.47 -2.74 8.72
C ALA A 130 -34.06 -4.19 8.99
N SER A 131 -33.22 -4.42 10.01
CA SER A 131 -32.79 -5.76 10.38
C SER A 131 -33.94 -6.56 11.02
N HIS A 132 -33.99 -7.87 10.76
CA HIS A 132 -35.07 -8.73 11.24
C HIS A 132 -34.50 -10.13 11.49
N GLN A 133 -34.89 -10.76 12.60
CA GLN A 133 -34.46 -12.10 12.95
C GLN A 133 -34.78 -13.09 11.82
N GLY A 134 -33.81 -13.95 11.49
CA GLY A 134 -33.96 -14.94 10.43
C GLY A 134 -33.78 -14.40 9.01
N VAL A 135 -33.65 -13.08 8.83
CA VAL A 135 -33.32 -12.46 7.54
C VAL A 135 -31.81 -12.37 7.38
N ASP A 136 -31.33 -12.80 6.21
CA ASP A 136 -29.92 -12.66 5.79
C ASP A 136 -28.91 -13.26 6.79
N GLY A 137 -29.25 -14.40 7.38
CA GLY A 137 -28.39 -15.12 8.32
C GLY A 137 -28.33 -14.53 9.73
N ARG A 138 -29.17 -13.53 10.05
CA ARG A 138 -29.28 -12.96 11.39
C ARG A 138 -29.91 -13.97 12.37
N ASN A 139 -29.21 -14.26 13.47
CA ASN A 139 -29.70 -15.16 14.52
C ASN A 139 -30.42 -14.44 15.70
N GLY A 140 -30.07 -13.18 15.96
CA GLY A 140 -30.67 -12.37 17.04
C GLY A 140 -31.84 -11.51 16.57
N LEU A 141 -32.58 -10.94 17.51
CA LEU A 141 -33.61 -9.93 17.25
C LEU A 141 -32.99 -8.69 16.60
N GLY A 142 -33.65 -8.12 15.59
CA GLY A 142 -33.26 -6.90 14.90
C GLY A 142 -34.25 -5.76 15.10
N HIS A 143 -34.11 -4.74 14.26
CA HIS A 143 -34.97 -3.56 14.22
C HIS A 143 -36.46 -3.90 14.20
N VAL A 144 -36.85 -4.77 13.27
CA VAL A 144 -38.26 -5.15 13.09
C VAL A 144 -38.79 -5.83 14.34
N ASP A 145 -38.00 -6.74 14.92
CA ASP A 145 -38.42 -7.48 16.12
C ASP A 145 -38.57 -6.56 17.33
N ASP A 146 -37.64 -5.61 17.50
CA ASP A 146 -37.61 -4.75 18.67
C ASP A 146 -38.66 -3.65 18.63
N TYR A 147 -38.93 -3.08 17.45
CA TYR A 147 -39.67 -1.82 17.33
C TYR A 147 -41.01 -1.95 16.59
N TRP A 148 -41.11 -2.82 15.58
CA TRP A 148 -42.25 -2.80 14.67
C TRP A 148 -43.46 -3.59 15.19
N ILE A 149 -44.63 -2.96 15.16
CA ILE A 149 -45.96 -3.55 15.39
C ILE A 149 -46.76 -3.54 14.09
N ALA A 150 -47.01 -2.35 13.53
CA ALA A 150 -47.78 -2.12 12.32
C ALA A 150 -47.60 -0.67 11.85
N ALA A 151 -47.69 -0.43 10.53
CA ALA A 151 -47.52 0.90 9.97
C ALA A 151 -48.37 1.97 10.70
N LYS A 152 -47.72 3.06 11.13
CA LYS A 152 -48.30 4.18 11.89
C LYS A 152 -48.70 3.86 13.34
N SER A 153 -48.35 2.69 13.88
CA SER A 153 -48.54 2.40 15.29
C SER A 153 -47.63 3.28 16.13
N CYS A 154 -48.20 3.98 17.11
CA CYS A 154 -47.48 4.76 18.12
C CYS A 154 -47.56 4.08 19.50
N ALA A 155 -47.83 2.77 19.53
CA ALA A 155 -47.81 1.99 20.76
C ALA A 155 -46.37 1.74 21.22
N ASN A 156 -46.18 1.40 22.50
CA ASN A 156 -44.85 1.10 23.03
C ASN A 156 -44.18 -0.02 22.23
N ASP A 157 -42.89 0.17 21.93
CA ASP A 157 -42.08 -0.77 21.16
C ASP A 157 -42.17 -2.21 21.73
N PRO A 158 -42.21 -3.25 20.88
CA PRO A 158 -42.21 -4.65 21.27
C PRO A 158 -41.18 -5.02 22.36
N TYR A 159 -39.94 -4.52 22.29
CA TYR A 159 -38.92 -4.85 23.30
C TYR A 159 -39.29 -4.37 24.71
N ILE A 160 -40.02 -3.26 24.80
CA ILE A 160 -40.53 -2.73 26.07
C ILE A 160 -41.66 -3.62 26.57
N THR A 161 -42.64 -3.92 25.72
CA THR A 161 -43.84 -4.66 26.10
C THR A 161 -43.57 -6.13 26.37
N GLY A 162 -42.62 -6.74 25.66
CA GLY A 162 -42.17 -8.10 25.84
C GLY A 162 -40.97 -8.28 26.77
N ASN A 163 -40.43 -7.18 27.31
CA ASN A 163 -39.39 -7.17 28.35
C ASN A 163 -38.11 -7.95 27.97
N TRP A 164 -37.55 -7.67 26.79
CA TRP A 164 -36.22 -8.15 26.39
C TRP A 164 -35.25 -6.99 26.16
N THR A 165 -33.96 -7.32 26.14
CA THR A 165 -32.91 -6.34 25.85
C THR A 165 -32.90 -6.03 24.36
N ARG A 166 -33.06 -4.74 24.05
CA ARG A 166 -32.93 -4.19 22.70
C ARG A 166 -31.58 -4.51 22.07
N HIS A 167 -31.56 -4.80 20.79
CA HIS A 167 -30.34 -5.03 20.03
C HIS A 167 -29.48 -3.75 19.90
N SER A 168 -28.22 -3.94 19.51
CA SER A 168 -27.33 -2.82 19.16
C SER A 168 -27.65 -2.35 17.75
N SER A 169 -27.71 -1.03 17.53
CA SER A 169 -28.00 -0.44 16.22
C SER A 169 -27.13 -1.03 15.12
N ASP A 170 -27.76 -1.53 14.06
CA ASP A 170 -27.06 -2.20 12.96
C ASP A 170 -27.65 -1.92 11.57
N CYS A 171 -28.88 -1.41 11.45
CA CYS A 171 -29.48 -1.03 10.17
C CYS A 171 -29.79 0.46 10.09
N ALA A 172 -30.06 0.97 8.87
CA ALA A 172 -30.35 2.38 8.63
C ALA A 172 -31.47 2.90 9.53
N ALA A 173 -32.58 2.15 9.67
CA ALA A 173 -33.71 2.52 10.52
C ALA A 173 -33.32 2.72 12.00
N ASP A 174 -32.39 1.93 12.55
CA ASP A 174 -31.91 2.12 13.92
C ASP A 174 -31.24 3.47 14.10
N PHE A 175 -30.33 3.79 13.18
CA PHE A 175 -29.55 5.00 13.25
C PHE A 175 -30.40 6.22 12.91
N MET A 176 -31.39 6.11 12.03
CA MET A 176 -32.33 7.18 11.65
C MET A 176 -33.38 7.48 12.72
N GLY A 177 -33.56 6.60 13.70
CA GLY A 177 -34.63 6.72 14.70
C GLY A 177 -36.00 6.27 14.19
N THR A 178 -36.07 5.68 13.00
CA THR A 178 -37.32 5.21 12.39
C THR A 178 -37.99 4.16 13.28
N SER A 179 -39.32 4.22 13.41
CA SER A 179 -40.14 3.26 14.19
C SER A 179 -39.85 3.19 15.69
N GLN A 180 -39.01 4.05 16.25
CA GLN A 180 -38.58 3.95 17.64
C GLN A 180 -39.31 4.98 18.51
N THR A 181 -40.19 4.51 19.39
CA THR A 181 -40.90 5.43 20.31
C THR A 181 -39.96 6.14 21.28
N ALA A 182 -38.76 5.61 21.52
CA ALA A 182 -37.70 6.29 22.26
C ALA A 182 -37.22 7.61 21.61
N TRP A 183 -37.37 7.74 20.29
CA TRP A 183 -37.11 8.96 19.52
C TRP A 183 -38.39 9.77 19.22
N GLY A 184 -39.51 9.39 19.82
CA GLY A 184 -40.82 10.01 19.55
C GLY A 184 -41.48 9.57 18.26
N GLU A 185 -40.94 8.57 17.57
CA GLU A 185 -41.38 8.12 16.24
C GLU A 185 -42.34 6.94 16.31
N CYS A 186 -43.38 6.98 15.48
CA CYS A 186 -44.30 5.86 15.27
C CYS A 186 -43.74 4.91 14.20
N ASP A 187 -44.25 3.69 14.15
CA ASP A 187 -43.81 2.65 13.21
C ASP A 187 -43.78 3.13 11.77
N GLY A 188 -42.57 3.19 11.21
CA GLY A 188 -42.20 3.56 9.85
C GLY A 188 -42.07 5.06 9.58
N HIS A 189 -42.28 5.91 10.58
CA HIS A 189 -42.06 7.35 10.46
C HIS A 189 -40.57 7.72 10.52
N THR A 190 -40.17 8.78 9.84
CA THR A 190 -38.80 9.33 9.88
C THR A 190 -38.85 10.85 9.75
N LEU A 191 -38.11 11.55 10.62
CA LEU A 191 -38.06 13.01 10.61
C LEU A 191 -36.88 13.56 9.81
N PHE A 192 -37.09 14.69 9.16
CA PHE A 192 -36.03 15.49 8.54
C PHE A 192 -36.18 16.96 8.90
N CYS A 193 -35.07 17.63 9.21
CA CYS A 193 -35.03 19.05 9.52
C CYS A 193 -34.65 19.85 8.27
N LEU A 194 -35.51 20.78 7.86
CA LEU A 194 -35.30 21.72 6.76
C LEU A 194 -35.24 23.17 7.28
N ASN A 195 -34.69 24.08 6.49
CA ASN A 195 -34.68 25.52 6.79
C ASN A 195 -34.98 26.29 5.50
N GLY A 196 -36.21 26.11 4.98
CA GLY A 196 -36.56 26.58 3.65
C GLY A 196 -35.52 26.13 2.63
N GLY A 197 -35.00 27.07 1.83
CA GLY A 197 -33.97 26.78 0.84
C GLY A 197 -32.52 26.72 1.36
N ALA A 198 -32.27 26.93 2.65
CA ALA A 198 -30.92 26.86 3.23
C ALA A 198 -30.52 25.41 3.54
N ARG A 199 -29.21 25.13 3.46
CA ARG A 199 -28.66 23.83 3.87
C ARG A 199 -28.70 23.70 5.39
N VAL A 200 -29.25 22.60 5.87
CA VAL A 200 -29.21 22.18 7.27
C VAL A 200 -28.20 21.04 7.39
N TYR A 201 -27.01 21.38 7.85
CA TYR A 201 -25.91 20.42 8.03
C TYR A 201 -26.07 19.62 9.32
N ASP A 202 -25.98 18.29 9.21
CA ASP A 202 -25.88 17.34 10.32
C ASP A 202 -26.72 17.70 11.56
N TRP A 203 -28.04 17.80 11.38
CA TRP A 203 -28.91 18.35 12.41
C TRP A 203 -29.01 17.44 13.65
N THR A 204 -28.51 17.95 14.78
CA THR A 204 -28.60 17.29 16.10
C THR A 204 -29.45 18.06 17.11
N GLY A 205 -30.07 19.17 16.70
CA GLY A 205 -30.78 20.09 17.60
C GLY A 205 -32.01 19.50 18.30
N TRP A 206 -32.51 18.34 17.87
CA TRP A 206 -33.60 17.61 18.53
C TRP A 206 -33.14 16.52 19.51
N GLU A 207 -31.86 16.16 19.49
CA GLU A 207 -31.35 15.10 20.36
C GLU A 207 -31.34 15.55 21.84
N PRO A 208 -31.63 14.64 22.79
CA PRO A 208 -31.82 13.19 22.62
C PRO A 208 -33.29 12.78 22.39
N THR A 209 -34.19 13.71 22.11
CA THR A 209 -35.65 13.44 22.10
C THR A 209 -36.22 13.03 20.75
N LYS A 210 -35.61 13.52 19.66
CA LYS A 210 -35.89 13.10 18.28
C LYS A 210 -34.60 13.04 17.49
N ARG A 211 -34.66 12.39 16.33
CA ARG A 211 -33.51 12.25 15.44
C ARG A 211 -33.84 12.70 14.02
N ASP A 212 -32.92 13.46 13.44
CA ASP A 212 -32.93 13.75 12.02
C ASP A 212 -32.41 12.55 11.23
N GLY A 213 -33.17 12.13 10.22
CA GLY A 213 -32.84 10.98 9.39
C GLY A 213 -31.50 11.14 8.68
N THR A 214 -31.12 12.34 8.26
CA THR A 214 -29.86 12.60 7.57
C THR A 214 -28.66 12.56 8.53
N HIS A 215 -28.84 13.00 9.78
CA HIS A 215 -27.88 12.72 10.85
C HIS A 215 -27.76 11.21 11.12
N GLY A 216 -28.88 10.48 11.14
CA GLY A 216 -28.89 9.03 11.29
C GLY A 216 -28.15 8.29 10.17
N ILE A 217 -28.31 8.71 8.91
CA ILE A 217 -27.57 8.13 7.79
C ILE A 217 -26.06 8.34 7.98
N ARG A 218 -25.63 9.51 8.47
CA ARG A 218 -24.23 9.76 8.82
C ARG A 218 -23.72 8.74 9.84
N LEU A 219 -24.45 8.58 10.95
CA LEU A 219 -24.09 7.62 12.00
C LEU A 219 -24.02 6.19 11.49
N PHE A 220 -24.95 5.79 10.61
CA PHE A 220 -24.92 4.47 9.97
C PHE A 220 -23.63 4.29 9.15
N VAL A 221 -23.31 5.21 8.25
CA VAL A 221 -22.11 5.13 7.40
C VAL A 221 -20.83 5.10 8.24
N GLU A 222 -20.73 5.95 9.26
CA GLU A 222 -19.58 5.99 10.16
C GLU A 222 -19.44 4.73 11.01
N SER A 223 -20.55 4.09 11.40
CA SER A 223 -20.52 2.79 12.08
C SER A 223 -19.91 1.67 11.22
N ARG A 224 -19.92 1.84 9.89
CA ARG A 224 -19.29 0.92 8.92
C ARG A 224 -17.81 1.25 8.66
N GLY A 225 -17.28 2.27 9.33
CA GLY A 225 -15.88 2.68 9.23
C GLY A 225 -15.57 3.56 8.01
N TYR A 226 -16.59 4.18 7.41
CA TYR A 226 -16.42 5.17 6.34
C TYR A 226 -16.60 6.60 6.86
N THR A 227 -15.96 7.54 6.19
CA THR A 227 -16.06 8.97 6.55
C THR A 227 -17.13 9.65 5.70
N VAL A 228 -18.06 10.33 6.35
CA VAL A 228 -19.00 11.24 5.68
C VAL A 228 -18.39 12.65 5.65
N THR A 229 -18.11 13.15 4.45
CA THR A 229 -17.49 14.47 4.23
C THR A 229 -18.51 15.59 4.27
N GLU A 230 -19.74 15.31 3.85
CA GLU A 230 -20.84 16.28 3.85
C GLU A 230 -22.17 15.53 4.04
N ASN A 231 -23.05 16.05 4.89
CA ASN A 231 -24.45 15.59 4.98
C ASN A 231 -25.36 16.77 5.31
N TYR A 232 -26.42 16.96 4.52
CA TYR A 232 -27.39 18.02 4.77
C TYR A 232 -28.77 17.71 4.19
N ASN A 233 -29.77 18.35 4.78
CA ASN A 233 -31.08 18.52 4.18
C ASN A 233 -31.19 19.91 3.55
N GLN A 234 -31.92 20.04 2.45
CA GLN A 234 -32.18 21.34 1.83
C GLN A 234 -33.54 21.34 1.13
N GLY A 235 -34.35 22.37 1.36
CA GLY A 235 -35.59 22.56 0.62
C GLY A 235 -35.30 22.88 -0.84
N ILE A 236 -36.10 22.36 -1.76
CA ILE A 236 -35.90 22.61 -3.18
C ILE A 236 -36.44 23.97 -3.61
N THR A 237 -36.05 24.39 -4.82
CA THR A 237 -36.71 25.49 -5.53
C THR A 237 -37.12 25.09 -6.94
N THR A 238 -38.27 25.59 -7.38
CA THR A 238 -38.73 25.47 -8.77
C THR A 238 -38.18 26.59 -9.65
N GLY A 239 -37.67 27.68 -9.05
CA GLY A 239 -36.99 28.80 -9.70
C GLY A 239 -35.46 28.67 -9.67
N SER A 240 -34.75 29.74 -10.04
CA SER A 240 -33.28 29.75 -10.17
C SER A 240 -32.54 30.24 -8.91
N SER A 241 -33.25 30.57 -7.83
CA SER A 241 -32.65 31.09 -6.59
C SER A 241 -33.38 30.60 -5.34
N GLY A 242 -32.60 30.41 -4.27
CA GLY A 242 -33.05 30.02 -2.94
C GLY A 242 -33.57 28.58 -2.85
N GLY A 243 -32.71 27.61 -2.55
CA GLY A 243 -33.05 26.18 -2.45
C GLY A 243 -32.17 25.30 -3.32
N PHE A 244 -32.34 23.98 -3.19
CA PHE A 244 -31.68 22.99 -4.04
C PHE A 244 -32.35 22.94 -5.41
N THR A 245 -31.59 23.19 -6.48
CA THR A 245 -32.09 23.31 -7.85
C THR A 245 -31.98 22.00 -8.62
N PHE A 246 -32.66 21.90 -9.77
CA PHE A 246 -32.46 20.77 -10.68
C PHE A 246 -31.02 20.70 -11.21
N GLN A 247 -30.34 21.84 -11.35
CA GLN A 247 -28.95 21.86 -11.79
C GLN A 247 -28.01 21.30 -10.72
N ASP A 248 -28.29 21.56 -9.44
CA ASP A 248 -27.57 20.95 -8.33
C ASP A 248 -27.76 19.42 -8.33
N TYR A 249 -29.01 18.95 -8.53
CA TYR A 249 -29.29 17.51 -8.70
C TYR A 249 -28.50 16.88 -9.85
N VAL A 250 -28.47 17.54 -11.01
CA VAL A 250 -27.67 17.09 -12.16
C VAL A 250 -26.19 16.98 -11.77
N SER A 251 -25.64 17.97 -11.05
CA SER A 251 -24.25 17.95 -10.59
C SER A 251 -23.95 16.83 -9.58
N GLU A 252 -24.89 16.49 -8.70
CA GLU A 252 -24.77 15.34 -7.79
C GLU A 252 -24.71 14.03 -8.56
N ILE A 253 -25.68 13.77 -9.44
CA ILE A 253 -25.69 12.58 -10.31
C ILE A 253 -24.45 12.55 -11.20
N ASP A 254 -23.99 13.70 -11.68
CA ASP A 254 -22.80 13.77 -12.52
C ASP A 254 -21.54 13.32 -11.78
N SER A 255 -21.49 13.61 -10.48
CA SER A 255 -20.43 13.23 -9.56
C SER A 255 -20.59 11.83 -8.98
N GLY A 256 -21.57 11.04 -9.44
CA GLY A 256 -21.79 9.68 -8.96
C GLY A 256 -22.55 9.60 -7.62
N CYS A 257 -23.20 10.68 -7.20
CA CYS A 257 -23.87 10.75 -5.90
C CYS A 257 -25.41 10.69 -6.10
N PRO A 258 -26.08 9.61 -5.68
CA PRO A 258 -27.54 9.56 -5.67
C PRO A 258 -28.08 10.51 -4.59
N VAL A 259 -29.29 11.03 -4.81
CA VAL A 259 -29.90 12.02 -3.90
C VAL A 259 -31.21 11.48 -3.34
N LEU A 260 -31.41 11.59 -2.03
CA LEU A 260 -32.72 11.31 -1.45
C LEU A 260 -33.67 12.45 -1.78
N LEU A 261 -34.80 12.13 -2.39
CA LEU A 261 -35.86 13.08 -2.72
C LEU A 261 -36.92 12.99 -1.65
N GLN A 262 -37.14 14.10 -0.94
CA GLN A 262 -38.13 14.22 0.13
C GLN A 262 -39.41 14.81 -0.44
N LEU A 263 -40.47 14.03 -0.40
CA LEU A 263 -41.81 14.42 -0.78
C LEU A 263 -42.66 14.58 0.48
N THR A 264 -43.79 15.28 0.39
CA THR A 264 -44.68 15.52 1.53
C THR A 264 -45.03 14.25 2.32
N ASN A 265 -45.21 13.11 1.64
CA ASN A 265 -45.58 11.85 2.30
C ASN A 265 -44.58 10.72 2.03
N HIS A 266 -43.41 10.97 1.45
CA HIS A 266 -42.58 9.87 0.95
C HIS A 266 -41.11 10.24 0.75
N THR A 267 -40.24 9.25 0.86
CA THR A 267 -38.83 9.38 0.45
C THR A 267 -38.54 8.45 -0.70
N MET A 268 -37.85 8.96 -1.73
CA MET A 268 -37.38 8.19 -2.88
C MET A 268 -35.90 8.43 -3.10
N VAL A 269 -35.25 7.61 -3.93
CA VAL A 269 -33.86 7.88 -4.36
C VAL A 269 -33.85 8.33 -5.82
N GLY A 270 -33.34 9.53 -6.07
CA GLY A 270 -32.97 9.99 -7.41
C GLY A 270 -31.60 9.44 -7.79
N TYR A 271 -31.53 8.73 -8.92
CA TYR A 271 -30.30 8.08 -9.42
C TYR A 271 -29.99 8.44 -10.87
N GLY A 272 -30.74 9.36 -11.46
CA GLY A 272 -30.55 9.77 -12.85
C GLY A 272 -31.42 10.97 -13.23
N TYR A 273 -31.18 11.52 -14.40
CA TYR A 273 -31.99 12.61 -14.94
C TYR A 273 -32.20 12.54 -16.46
N ASP A 274 -33.25 13.23 -16.91
CA ASP A 274 -33.43 13.71 -18.28
C ASP A 274 -33.43 15.24 -18.22
N ALA A 275 -32.37 15.85 -18.75
CA ALA A 275 -32.15 17.29 -18.64
C ALA A 275 -33.13 18.09 -19.52
N ALA A 276 -33.50 17.56 -20.68
CA ALA A 276 -34.39 18.25 -21.63
C ALA A 276 -35.81 18.36 -21.06
N ASN A 277 -36.27 17.31 -20.39
CA ASN A 277 -37.62 17.25 -19.81
C ASN A 277 -37.66 17.62 -18.32
N ARG A 278 -36.50 17.94 -17.71
CA ARG A 278 -36.36 18.21 -16.27
C ARG A 278 -36.95 17.09 -15.39
N LEU A 279 -36.69 15.84 -15.76
CA LEU A 279 -37.12 14.66 -15.02
C LEU A 279 -35.99 14.10 -14.18
N ALA A 280 -36.29 13.66 -12.96
CA ALA A 280 -35.45 12.77 -12.18
C ALA A 280 -35.90 11.32 -12.42
N TYR A 281 -34.96 10.42 -12.69
CA TYR A 281 -35.19 8.97 -12.59
C TYR A 281 -35.08 8.55 -11.13
N VAL A 282 -36.09 7.84 -10.64
CA VAL A 282 -36.25 7.55 -9.21
C VAL A 282 -36.49 6.06 -8.93
N ARG A 283 -36.01 5.62 -7.78
CA ARG A 283 -36.44 4.40 -7.10
C ARG A 283 -37.47 4.77 -6.05
N ASP A 284 -38.71 4.31 -6.23
CA ASP A 284 -39.87 4.82 -5.49
C ASP A 284 -40.17 4.07 -4.18
N THR A 285 -39.40 3.04 -3.82
CA THR A 285 -39.61 2.16 -2.64
C THR A 285 -40.90 1.32 -2.66
N TRP A 286 -41.78 1.47 -3.65
CA TRP A 286 -43.03 0.72 -3.71
C TRP A 286 -42.93 -0.52 -4.58
N ASP A 287 -42.04 -0.49 -5.57
CA ASP A 287 -41.65 -1.66 -6.34
C ASP A 287 -40.18 -1.60 -6.76
N ARG A 288 -39.79 -2.58 -7.57
CA ARG A 288 -38.43 -2.76 -8.08
C ARG A 288 -38.25 -2.19 -9.48
N GLY A 289 -39.20 -1.39 -9.96
CA GLY A 289 -39.20 -0.78 -11.28
C GLY A 289 -38.46 0.55 -11.34
N SER A 290 -38.37 1.09 -12.54
CA SER A 290 -37.87 2.44 -12.79
C SER A 290 -39.00 3.40 -12.97
N HIS A 291 -38.85 4.57 -12.37
CA HIS A 291 -39.84 5.63 -12.36
C HIS A 291 -39.22 6.96 -12.73
N THR A 292 -40.06 7.91 -13.12
CA THR A 292 -39.65 9.31 -13.31
C THR A 292 -40.54 10.25 -12.53
N MET A 293 -39.97 11.38 -12.11
CA MET A 293 -40.69 12.48 -11.49
C MET A 293 -40.21 13.80 -12.10
N ALA A 294 -41.16 14.66 -12.48
CA ALA A 294 -40.81 16.02 -12.87
C ALA A 294 -40.21 16.78 -11.68
N TRP A 295 -39.08 17.45 -11.90
CA TRP A 295 -38.38 18.14 -10.81
C TRP A 295 -39.27 19.20 -10.15
N GLY A 296 -39.50 19.04 -8.84
CA GLY A 296 -40.35 19.93 -8.05
C GLY A 296 -41.85 19.74 -8.26
N GLY A 297 -42.24 18.71 -9.03
CA GLY A 297 -43.64 18.31 -9.21
C GLY A 297 -44.13 17.39 -8.09
N SER A 298 -45.34 16.87 -8.28
CA SER A 298 -45.94 15.85 -7.40
C SER A 298 -45.82 14.45 -8.02
N TYR A 299 -45.77 13.43 -7.17
CA TYR A 299 -45.69 12.02 -7.55
C TYR A 299 -46.85 11.24 -6.94
N GLY A 300 -47.98 11.14 -7.65
CA GLY A 300 -49.16 10.40 -7.19
C GLY A 300 -49.56 10.72 -5.74
N THR A 301 -49.74 9.69 -4.92
CA THR A 301 -50.07 9.82 -3.49
C THR A 301 -48.86 10.13 -2.60
N ALA A 302 -47.63 10.07 -3.12
CA ALA A 302 -46.41 10.41 -2.39
C ALA A 302 -46.33 11.92 -2.07
N GLY A 303 -47.10 12.74 -2.80
CA GLY A 303 -47.20 14.19 -2.58
C GLY A 303 -46.21 14.98 -3.43
N THR A 304 -45.91 16.20 -2.98
CA THR A 304 -45.07 17.16 -3.72
C THR A 304 -43.62 17.04 -3.27
N HIS A 305 -42.67 17.14 -4.21
CA HIS A 305 -41.24 17.23 -3.90
C HIS A 305 -40.95 18.55 -3.16
N ILE A 306 -40.42 18.46 -1.95
CA ILE A 306 -40.25 19.61 -1.04
C ILE A 306 -38.80 19.83 -0.62
N GLY A 307 -37.96 18.79 -0.65
CA GLY A 307 -36.58 18.88 -0.24
C GLY A 307 -35.75 17.71 -0.71
N VAL A 308 -34.46 17.77 -0.41
CA VAL A 308 -33.52 16.68 -0.63
C VAL A 308 -32.72 16.41 0.63
N SER A 309 -32.20 15.19 0.72
CA SER A 309 -31.12 14.85 1.64
C SER A 309 -29.91 14.38 0.82
N VAL A 310 -28.76 15.00 1.07
CA VAL A 310 -27.49 14.72 0.38
C VAL A 310 -26.51 14.15 1.38
N ILE A 311 -25.82 13.08 0.98
CA ILE A 311 -24.78 12.40 1.76
C ILE A 311 -23.57 12.20 0.84
N HIS A 312 -22.41 12.73 1.21
CA HIS A 312 -21.14 12.52 0.52
C HIS A 312 -20.20 11.69 1.38
N LEU A 313 -19.67 10.62 0.80
CA LEU A 313 -18.64 9.79 1.41
C LEU A 313 -17.27 10.21 0.90
N ALA A 314 -16.26 10.13 1.77
CA ALA A 314 -14.88 10.28 1.35
C ALA A 314 -14.53 9.20 0.32
N PRO A 315 -13.85 9.55 -0.79
CA PRO A 315 -13.53 8.58 -1.83
C PRO A 315 -12.58 7.49 -1.29
N LEU A 316 -12.76 6.27 -1.79
CA LEU A 316 -11.87 5.16 -1.49
C LEU A 316 -10.49 5.42 -2.12
N VAL A 317 -9.42 5.03 -1.43
CA VAL A 317 -8.04 5.18 -1.90
C VAL A 317 -7.38 3.80 -1.95
N CYS A 318 -6.76 3.47 -3.09
CA CYS A 318 -5.97 2.25 -3.21
C CYS A 318 -4.74 2.29 -2.30
N ALA A 319 -4.43 1.17 -1.67
CA ALA A 319 -3.19 0.99 -0.93
C ALA A 319 -1.98 1.03 -1.87
N THR A 320 -0.86 1.57 -1.40
CA THR A 320 0.39 1.59 -2.16
C THR A 320 0.91 0.16 -2.37
N PRO A 321 1.29 -0.22 -3.61
CA PRO A 321 1.92 -1.51 -3.86
C PRO A 321 3.19 -1.71 -3.03
N SER A 322 3.42 -2.94 -2.59
CA SER A 322 4.68 -3.36 -1.99
C SER A 322 5.47 -4.21 -2.97
N LEU A 323 6.79 -4.02 -3.01
CA LEU A 323 7.72 -4.71 -3.91
C LEU A 323 8.65 -5.57 -3.07
N MET A 324 8.76 -6.86 -3.40
CA MET A 324 9.66 -7.79 -2.73
C MET A 324 10.53 -8.57 -3.72
N PRO A 325 11.85 -8.73 -3.49
CA PRO A 325 12.58 -8.20 -2.33
C PRO A 325 12.76 -6.67 -2.40
N ASP A 326 13.15 -6.06 -1.27
CA ASP A 326 13.31 -4.61 -1.13
C ASP A 326 14.38 -4.04 -2.07
N SER A 327 14.46 -2.72 -2.19
CA SER A 327 15.54 -2.07 -2.93
C SER A 327 16.92 -2.45 -2.37
N GLY A 328 17.93 -2.55 -3.24
CA GLY A 328 19.27 -2.95 -2.81
C GLY A 328 20.20 -3.47 -3.89
N HIS A 329 21.30 -4.08 -3.46
CA HIS A 329 22.33 -4.69 -4.30
C HIS A 329 22.11 -6.20 -4.42
N TYR A 330 22.08 -6.71 -5.65
CA TYR A 330 21.78 -8.10 -5.94
C TYR A 330 22.79 -8.72 -6.90
N LEU A 331 23.14 -9.98 -6.61
CA LEU A 331 24.09 -10.75 -7.40
C LEU A 331 23.39 -11.60 -8.47
N GLY A 332 23.52 -11.19 -9.72
CA GLY A 332 22.91 -11.84 -10.88
C GLY A 332 21.42 -11.53 -11.05
N PRO A 333 20.79 -12.08 -12.10
CA PRO A 333 19.37 -11.88 -12.36
C PRO A 333 18.51 -12.34 -11.17
N MET A 334 17.46 -11.59 -10.91
CA MET A 334 16.51 -11.86 -9.82
C MET A 334 15.07 -11.64 -10.27
N THR A 335 14.11 -12.02 -9.42
CA THR A 335 12.70 -11.71 -9.64
C THR A 335 12.19 -10.81 -8.52
N ILE A 336 11.29 -9.90 -8.88
CA ILE A 336 10.49 -9.12 -7.93
C ILE A 336 9.04 -9.58 -7.98
N SER A 337 8.38 -9.61 -6.84
CA SER A 337 6.93 -9.80 -6.72
C SER A 337 6.30 -8.53 -6.21
N MET A 338 5.12 -8.18 -6.72
CA MET A 338 4.35 -7.03 -6.29
C MET A 338 3.03 -7.49 -5.68
N CYS A 339 2.59 -6.85 -4.60
CA CYS A 339 1.27 -7.09 -4.04
C CYS A 339 0.64 -5.80 -3.49
N VAL A 340 -0.69 -5.78 -3.44
CA VAL A 340 -1.50 -4.66 -2.92
C VAL A 340 -2.60 -5.23 -2.03
N SER A 341 -2.89 -4.54 -0.93
CA SER A 341 -3.92 -4.98 0.02
C SER A 341 -5.35 -4.57 -0.37
N THR A 342 -5.51 -3.65 -1.33
CA THR A 342 -6.81 -3.26 -1.87
C THR A 342 -7.37 -4.37 -2.76
N PRO A 343 -8.46 -5.05 -2.37
CA PRO A 343 -9.01 -6.15 -3.14
C PRO A 343 -9.48 -5.70 -4.53
N GLY A 344 -9.10 -6.45 -5.57
CA GLY A 344 -9.47 -6.18 -6.96
C GLY A 344 -8.79 -4.95 -7.58
N ALA A 345 -7.77 -4.38 -6.94
CA ALA A 345 -6.93 -3.36 -7.56
C ALA A 345 -5.89 -4.00 -8.49
N GLU A 346 -5.69 -3.40 -9.65
CA GLU A 346 -4.65 -3.76 -10.61
C GLU A 346 -3.38 -2.98 -10.32
N ILE A 347 -2.22 -3.64 -10.37
CA ILE A 347 -0.93 -3.00 -10.16
C ILE A 347 -0.29 -2.75 -11.52
N HIS A 348 -0.04 -1.47 -11.86
CA HIS A 348 0.70 -1.08 -13.04
C HIS A 348 2.12 -0.63 -12.67
N TYR A 349 3.11 -0.95 -13.50
CA TYR A 349 4.50 -0.68 -13.18
C TYR A 349 5.36 -0.26 -14.37
N THR A 350 6.48 0.37 -14.05
CA THR A 350 7.59 0.65 -14.97
C THR A 350 8.90 0.14 -14.38
N THR A 351 9.87 -0.19 -15.23
CA THR A 351 11.23 -0.59 -14.81
C THR A 351 12.30 0.41 -15.22
N ASN A 352 11.93 1.48 -15.93
CA ASN A 352 12.84 2.52 -16.41
C ASN A 352 12.84 3.78 -15.51
N GLY A 353 12.13 3.74 -14.37
CA GLY A 353 12.00 4.86 -13.44
C GLY A 353 10.95 5.92 -13.79
N ALA A 354 10.21 5.78 -14.89
CA ALA A 354 9.09 6.66 -15.22
C ALA A 354 7.90 6.45 -14.27
N GLU A 355 7.10 7.49 -14.01
CA GLU A 355 5.87 7.32 -13.22
C GLU A 355 4.88 6.41 -13.96
N PRO A 356 4.38 5.32 -13.33
CA PRO A 356 3.43 4.42 -13.97
C PRO A 356 2.03 5.06 -14.06
N THR A 357 1.31 4.67 -15.10
CA THR A 357 -0.07 5.03 -15.39
C THR A 357 -0.91 3.76 -15.59
N ALA A 358 -2.24 3.90 -15.66
CA ALA A 358 -3.13 2.78 -15.94
C ALA A 358 -2.97 2.16 -17.34
N ASN A 359 -2.13 2.75 -18.21
CA ASN A 359 -1.81 2.21 -19.55
C ASN A 359 -0.49 1.43 -19.58
N ASP A 360 0.27 1.43 -18.47
CA ASP A 360 1.52 0.69 -18.35
C ASP A 360 1.26 -0.79 -18.03
N ALA A 361 2.33 -1.59 -18.08
CA ALA A 361 2.26 -3.03 -17.88
C ALA A 361 1.66 -3.40 -16.50
N THR A 362 0.77 -4.39 -16.50
CA THR A 362 0.14 -4.93 -15.28
C THR A 362 1.01 -6.04 -14.66
N ALA A 363 1.12 -6.06 -13.34
CA ALA A 363 1.87 -7.07 -12.61
C ALA A 363 1.01 -8.32 -12.31
N ASP A 364 0.99 -9.27 -13.25
CA ASP A 364 0.24 -10.55 -13.14
C ASP A 364 1.05 -11.69 -12.49
N GLY A 365 2.28 -11.39 -12.03
CA GLY A 365 3.19 -12.36 -11.43
C GLY A 365 4.58 -11.76 -11.20
N PRO A 366 5.56 -12.58 -10.78
CA PRO A 366 6.91 -12.11 -10.57
C PRO A 366 7.57 -11.61 -11.87
N ILE A 367 8.26 -10.48 -11.79
CA ILE A 367 8.95 -9.84 -12.92
C ILE A 367 10.45 -10.10 -12.79
N SER A 368 11.07 -10.58 -13.87
CA SER A 368 12.51 -10.83 -13.92
C SER A 368 13.29 -9.56 -14.21
N LEU A 369 14.29 -9.27 -13.39
CA LEU A 369 15.25 -8.17 -13.56
C LEU A 369 16.64 -8.76 -13.81
N SER A 370 17.23 -8.42 -14.95
CA SER A 370 18.58 -8.87 -15.34
C SER A 370 19.61 -7.75 -15.36
N GLN A 371 19.19 -6.49 -15.22
CA GLN A 371 20.02 -5.30 -15.21
C GLN A 371 19.54 -4.31 -14.14
N SER A 372 20.45 -3.46 -13.66
CA SER A 372 20.12 -2.42 -12.69
C SER A 372 19.03 -1.50 -13.22
N CYS A 373 18.02 -1.22 -12.41
CA CYS A 373 16.85 -0.48 -12.84
C CYS A 373 16.13 0.17 -11.65
N ILE A 374 15.17 1.06 -11.94
CA ILE A 374 14.27 1.63 -10.93
C ILE A 374 12.87 1.13 -11.27
N VAL A 375 12.29 0.38 -10.36
CA VAL A 375 10.92 -0.10 -10.51
C VAL A 375 10.00 0.83 -9.76
N LYS A 376 8.95 1.30 -10.44
CA LYS A 376 7.87 2.07 -9.84
C LYS A 376 6.54 1.37 -10.09
N ALA A 377 5.65 1.37 -9.10
CA ALA A 377 4.34 0.74 -9.24
C ALA A 377 3.23 1.56 -8.58
N ILE A 378 2.05 1.55 -9.21
CA ILE A 378 0.81 2.20 -8.75
C ILE A 378 -0.33 1.18 -8.77
N ALA A 379 -1.22 1.24 -7.78
CA ALA A 379 -2.46 0.48 -7.77
C ALA A 379 -3.62 1.32 -8.28
N VAL A 380 -4.39 0.76 -9.21
CA VAL A 380 -5.55 1.40 -9.85
C VAL A 380 -6.77 0.49 -9.67
N LYS A 381 -7.91 1.09 -9.35
CA LYS A 381 -9.20 0.39 -9.26
C LYS A 381 -10.31 1.36 -9.65
N ALA A 382 -11.32 0.87 -10.37
CA ALA A 382 -12.51 1.65 -10.68
C ALA A 382 -13.15 2.20 -9.38
N ASN A 383 -13.66 3.43 -9.46
CA ASN A 383 -14.30 4.15 -8.34
C ASN A 383 -13.40 4.37 -7.10
N CYS A 384 -12.08 4.19 -7.24
CA CYS A 384 -11.09 4.51 -6.22
C CYS A 384 -10.11 5.56 -6.74
N VAL A 385 -9.60 6.39 -5.85
CA VAL A 385 -8.40 7.19 -6.09
C VAL A 385 -7.21 6.23 -6.15
N SER A 386 -6.40 6.35 -7.20
CA SER A 386 -5.18 5.55 -7.36
C SER A 386 -4.24 5.72 -6.17
N SER A 387 -3.44 4.69 -5.89
CA SER A 387 -2.50 4.74 -4.78
C SER A 387 -1.41 5.79 -4.99
N ALA A 388 -0.67 6.11 -3.93
CA ALA A 388 0.66 6.70 -4.11
C ALA A 388 1.57 5.71 -4.86
N VAL A 389 2.55 6.25 -5.58
CA VAL A 389 3.53 5.46 -6.33
C VAL A 389 4.59 4.90 -5.37
N SER A 390 4.77 3.58 -5.42
CA SER A 390 5.90 2.89 -4.80
C SER A 390 7.13 2.98 -5.71
N SER A 391 8.33 3.09 -5.13
CA SER A 391 9.57 3.18 -5.92
C SER A 391 10.71 2.43 -5.24
N SER A 392 11.33 1.50 -5.96
CA SER A 392 12.47 0.70 -5.50
C SER A 392 13.60 0.72 -6.53
N SER A 393 14.82 0.98 -6.07
CA SER A 393 16.03 0.90 -6.91
C SER A 393 16.74 -0.44 -6.72
N TYR A 394 17.04 -1.11 -7.83
CA TYR A 394 17.74 -2.39 -7.84
C TYR A 394 19.06 -2.23 -8.58
N THR A 395 20.17 -2.49 -7.89
CA THR A 395 21.49 -2.54 -8.51
C THR A 395 21.90 -4.00 -8.69
N ILE A 396 21.98 -4.44 -9.94
CA ILE A 396 22.26 -5.83 -10.30
C ILE A 396 23.68 -5.95 -10.84
N TYR A 397 24.48 -6.79 -10.16
CA TYR A 397 25.86 -7.09 -10.55
C TYR A 397 25.91 -8.39 -11.33
N PRO A 398 26.58 -8.45 -12.49
CA PRO A 398 26.75 -9.70 -13.22
C PRO A 398 27.62 -10.66 -12.40
N ALA A 399 27.12 -11.88 -12.16
CA ALA A 399 27.86 -12.92 -11.49
C ALA A 399 28.91 -13.53 -12.42
N VAL A 400 30.19 -13.42 -12.06
CA VAL A 400 31.33 -13.89 -12.87
C VAL A 400 32.36 -14.60 -11.99
N SER A 401 33.22 -15.42 -12.61
CA SER A 401 34.40 -15.97 -11.93
C SER A 401 35.45 -14.87 -11.69
N ALA A 402 36.34 -15.06 -10.72
CA ALA A 402 37.47 -14.14 -10.49
C ALA A 402 38.38 -14.01 -11.73
N VAL A 403 38.53 -15.09 -12.51
CA VAL A 403 39.27 -15.08 -13.79
C VAL A 403 38.58 -14.14 -14.78
N THR A 404 37.29 -14.34 -15.00
CA THR A 404 36.49 -13.53 -15.93
C THR A 404 36.45 -12.06 -15.48
N ALA A 405 36.31 -11.81 -14.18
CA ALA A 405 36.34 -10.46 -13.63
C ALA A 405 37.59 -9.69 -14.07
N LYS A 406 38.78 -10.29 -13.92
CA LYS A 406 40.07 -9.68 -14.29
C LYS A 406 40.24 -9.37 -15.77
N LEU A 407 39.44 -9.96 -16.65
CA LEU A 407 39.47 -9.71 -18.09
C LEU A 407 38.64 -8.47 -18.49
N ASN A 408 37.81 -7.94 -17.61
CA ASN A 408 36.99 -6.76 -17.88
C ASN A 408 37.79 -5.46 -17.75
N GLY A 409 37.29 -4.37 -18.35
CA GLY A 409 37.87 -3.02 -18.18
C GLY A 409 37.61 -2.44 -16.79
N ASP A 410 38.39 -1.41 -16.41
CA ASP A 410 38.07 -0.60 -15.22
C ASP A 410 36.66 0.01 -15.34
N GLY A 411 35.94 0.07 -14.22
CA GLY A 411 34.56 0.56 -14.13
C GLY A 411 33.49 -0.48 -14.40
N ALA A 412 33.84 -1.69 -14.85
CA ALA A 412 32.88 -2.78 -15.01
C ALA A 412 32.28 -3.20 -13.66
N GLU A 413 30.95 -3.36 -13.62
CA GLU A 413 30.25 -3.95 -12.47
C GLU A 413 30.56 -5.45 -12.39
N ILE A 414 31.04 -5.91 -11.24
CA ILE A 414 31.47 -7.29 -10.99
C ILE A 414 30.76 -7.82 -9.76
N GLY A 415 30.24 -9.03 -9.88
CA GLY A 415 29.74 -9.83 -8.78
C GLY A 415 30.50 -11.15 -8.67
N LEU A 416 31.11 -11.42 -7.52
CA LEU A 416 31.72 -12.72 -7.22
C LEU A 416 30.82 -13.48 -6.25
N ARG A 417 30.61 -14.76 -6.55
CA ARG A 417 29.80 -15.66 -5.72
C ARG A 417 30.68 -16.61 -4.92
N ASP A 418 30.33 -16.74 -3.64
CA ASP A 418 30.88 -17.74 -2.72
C ASP A 418 32.42 -17.83 -2.73
N VAL A 419 33.07 -16.68 -2.66
CA VAL A 419 34.53 -16.58 -2.58
C VAL A 419 34.98 -16.59 -1.13
N VAL A 420 36.12 -17.23 -0.86
CA VAL A 420 36.71 -17.32 0.48
C VAL A 420 37.77 -16.25 0.66
N VAL A 421 37.73 -15.56 1.79
CA VAL A 421 38.75 -14.59 2.18
C VAL A 421 40.00 -15.33 2.62
N THR A 422 41.14 -15.10 1.98
CA THR A 422 42.40 -15.78 2.29
C THR A 422 43.38 -14.91 3.06
N GLU A 423 43.26 -13.59 2.97
CA GLU A 423 44.11 -12.64 3.70
C GLU A 423 43.39 -11.31 3.91
N THR A 424 43.68 -10.60 5.00
CA THR A 424 42.94 -9.39 5.42
C THR A 424 43.87 -8.29 5.88
N TRP A 425 43.77 -7.13 5.24
CA TRP A 425 44.54 -5.92 5.51
C TRP A 425 43.57 -4.78 5.86
N PRO A 426 43.99 -3.71 6.56
CA PRO A 426 43.05 -2.70 7.09
C PRO A 426 42.06 -2.09 6.08
N ASN A 427 42.47 -1.98 4.80
CA ASN A 427 41.66 -1.36 3.74
C ASN A 427 41.30 -2.30 2.59
N ALA A 428 41.71 -3.56 2.66
CA ALA A 428 41.51 -4.51 1.59
C ALA A 428 41.62 -5.94 2.10
N PHE A 429 40.96 -6.86 1.43
CA PHE A 429 41.13 -8.28 1.67
C PHE A 429 41.28 -9.02 0.34
N PHE A 430 41.80 -10.23 0.39
CA PHE A 430 42.00 -11.06 -0.80
C PHE A 430 41.02 -12.20 -0.77
N VAL A 431 40.38 -12.45 -1.91
CA VAL A 431 39.39 -13.51 -2.06
C VAL A 431 39.77 -14.47 -3.17
N GLU A 432 39.39 -15.73 -2.99
CA GLU A 432 39.68 -16.80 -3.93
C GLU A 432 38.45 -17.68 -4.14
N THR A 433 38.38 -18.33 -5.29
CA THR A 433 37.43 -19.42 -5.56
C THR A 433 38.01 -20.75 -5.13
N ASP A 434 37.15 -21.72 -4.80
CA ASP A 434 37.57 -23.07 -4.37
C ASP A 434 38.33 -23.84 -5.46
N ASP A 435 38.08 -23.53 -6.74
CA ASP A 435 38.83 -24.07 -7.87
C ASP A 435 40.28 -23.55 -7.93
N ARG A 436 40.57 -22.50 -7.15
CA ARG A 436 41.88 -21.89 -6.98
C ARG A 436 42.54 -21.45 -8.28
N VAL A 437 41.72 -21.15 -9.29
CA VAL A 437 42.18 -20.73 -10.62
C VAL A 437 42.57 -19.24 -10.62
N ALA A 438 41.93 -18.40 -9.81
CA ALA A 438 42.32 -17.01 -9.61
C ALA A 438 41.86 -16.48 -8.25
N GLY A 439 42.64 -15.56 -7.68
CA GLY A 439 42.22 -14.73 -6.56
C GLY A 439 42.14 -13.27 -6.96
N ILE A 440 41.51 -12.42 -6.17
CA ILE A 440 41.45 -10.99 -6.46
C ILE A 440 41.43 -10.19 -5.17
N ARG A 441 42.04 -9.01 -5.22
CA ARG A 441 41.98 -8.02 -4.15
C ARG A 441 40.60 -7.36 -4.14
N VAL A 442 40.04 -7.16 -2.96
CA VAL A 442 38.80 -6.41 -2.74
C VAL A 442 39.15 -5.23 -1.85
N ASP A 443 38.95 -4.03 -2.38
CA ASP A 443 39.16 -2.78 -1.67
C ASP A 443 37.88 -2.39 -0.94
N MET A 444 37.97 -2.36 0.39
CA MET A 444 36.88 -1.97 1.28
C MET A 444 37.49 -1.52 2.62
N PRO A 445 37.62 -0.22 2.88
CA PRO A 445 38.05 0.30 4.17
C PRO A 445 37.16 -0.19 5.31
N GLU A 446 37.75 -0.41 6.49
CA GLU A 446 37.01 -0.73 7.73
C GLU A 446 36.08 -1.95 7.62
N HIS A 447 36.41 -2.89 6.73
CA HIS A 447 35.52 -4.01 6.36
C HIS A 447 35.22 -4.99 7.52
N GLY A 448 36.08 -5.09 8.53
CA GLY A 448 35.89 -5.98 9.69
C GLY A 448 35.83 -7.48 9.38
N ILE A 449 36.15 -7.90 8.15
CA ILE A 449 36.13 -9.30 7.70
C ILE A 449 37.42 -10.00 8.13
N SER A 450 37.29 -11.26 8.56
CA SER A 450 38.40 -12.14 8.93
C SER A 450 38.71 -13.16 7.83
N ALA A 451 39.97 -13.60 7.74
CA ALA A 451 40.35 -14.73 6.89
C ALA A 451 39.51 -15.99 7.21
N GLY A 452 39.17 -16.75 6.19
CA GLY A 452 38.25 -17.90 6.25
C GLY A 452 36.77 -17.55 6.17
N THR A 453 36.38 -16.29 5.99
CA THR A 453 34.98 -15.91 5.74
C THR A 453 34.61 -16.20 4.29
N ARG A 454 33.39 -16.70 4.01
CA ARG A 454 32.85 -16.79 2.64
C ARG A 454 31.91 -15.63 2.36
N LEU A 455 32.04 -15.05 1.16
CA LEU A 455 31.38 -13.82 0.75
C LEU A 455 30.77 -13.93 -0.65
N GLU A 456 29.69 -13.19 -0.87
CA GLU A 456 29.40 -12.56 -2.15
C GLU A 456 30.00 -11.16 -2.14
N VAL A 457 30.69 -10.77 -3.21
CA VAL A 457 31.32 -9.45 -3.37
C VAL A 457 30.73 -8.77 -4.59
N MET A 458 30.21 -7.56 -4.44
CA MET A 458 29.61 -6.77 -5.50
C MET A 458 30.26 -5.39 -5.54
N GLY A 459 30.75 -4.98 -6.70
CA GLY A 459 31.45 -3.71 -6.83
C GLY A 459 31.99 -3.46 -8.22
N LYS A 460 32.80 -2.41 -8.34
CA LYS A 460 33.41 -2.03 -9.62
C LYS A 460 34.84 -2.55 -9.72
N LEU A 461 35.19 -3.10 -10.88
CA LEU A 461 36.58 -3.45 -11.16
C LEU A 461 37.41 -2.17 -11.29
N ARG A 462 38.58 -2.14 -10.66
CA ARG A 462 39.59 -1.10 -10.81
C ARG A 462 40.98 -1.69 -10.97
N THR A 463 41.91 -0.84 -11.34
CA THR A 463 43.34 -1.12 -11.32
C THR A 463 44.00 -0.11 -10.38
N VAL A 464 44.56 -0.60 -9.27
CA VAL A 464 45.24 0.21 -8.26
C VAL A 464 46.67 -0.30 -8.15
N ASP A 465 47.65 0.58 -8.33
CA ASP A 465 49.08 0.24 -8.30
C ASP A 465 49.46 -0.95 -9.21
N GLY A 466 48.83 -1.03 -10.39
CA GLY A 466 49.07 -2.10 -11.35
C GLY A 466 48.43 -3.44 -11.00
N GLU A 467 47.65 -3.52 -9.92
CA GLU A 467 46.91 -4.71 -9.49
C GLU A 467 45.41 -4.56 -9.74
N ARG A 468 44.78 -5.61 -10.27
CA ARG A 468 43.32 -5.66 -10.41
C ARG A 468 42.66 -5.85 -9.06
N CYS A 469 41.71 -4.98 -8.74
CA CYS A 469 40.91 -5.07 -7.53
C CYS A 469 39.42 -4.81 -7.82
N ILE A 470 38.56 -5.21 -6.89
CA ILE A 470 37.15 -4.80 -6.86
C ILE A 470 37.02 -3.74 -5.78
N GLU A 471 36.60 -2.53 -6.15
CA GLU A 471 36.05 -1.57 -5.20
C GLU A 471 34.66 -2.05 -4.79
N ALA A 472 34.56 -2.65 -3.60
CA ALA A 472 33.30 -3.23 -3.15
C ALA A 472 32.30 -2.13 -2.82
N ALA A 473 31.13 -2.20 -3.46
CA ALA A 473 29.96 -1.41 -3.09
C ALA A 473 29.12 -2.14 -2.03
N HIS A 474 29.07 -3.47 -2.09
CA HIS A 474 28.33 -4.31 -1.17
C HIS A 474 28.98 -5.68 -1.01
N ILE A 475 28.91 -6.24 0.19
CA ILE A 475 29.33 -7.61 0.48
C ILE A 475 28.22 -8.33 1.25
N ARG A 476 28.14 -9.65 1.08
CA ARG A 476 27.23 -10.49 1.87
C ARG A 476 27.98 -11.70 2.39
N VAL A 477 27.98 -11.91 3.70
CA VAL A 477 28.55 -13.11 4.31
C VAL A 477 27.68 -14.32 3.99
N THR A 478 28.26 -15.33 3.37
CA THR A 478 27.59 -16.60 3.01
C THR A 478 27.98 -17.75 3.91
N GLY A 479 29.07 -17.64 4.67
CA GLY A 479 29.51 -18.66 5.61
C GLY A 479 30.98 -18.59 5.97
N THR A 480 31.58 -19.75 6.20
CA THR A 480 33.01 -19.92 6.47
C THR A 480 33.62 -20.94 5.51
N GLY A 481 34.92 -20.83 5.26
CA GLY A 481 35.68 -21.69 4.37
C GLY A 481 37.16 -21.62 4.70
N ASN A 482 37.92 -22.54 4.13
CA ASN A 482 39.37 -22.52 4.25
C ASN A 482 39.97 -22.99 2.93
N VAL A 483 41.10 -22.38 2.52
CA VAL A 483 41.88 -22.92 1.42
C VAL A 483 43.34 -22.99 1.79
N ALA A 484 43.94 -24.15 1.50
CA ALA A 484 45.36 -24.36 1.70
C ALA A 484 46.18 -23.55 0.69
N PRO A 485 47.38 -23.08 1.08
CA PRO A 485 48.27 -22.40 0.15
C PRO A 485 48.75 -23.33 -0.96
N ILE A 486 48.86 -22.80 -2.19
CA ILE A 486 49.48 -23.52 -3.30
C ILE A 486 50.99 -23.36 -3.22
N TYR A 487 51.73 -24.47 -3.25
CA TYR A 487 53.18 -24.41 -3.35
C TYR A 487 53.61 -23.95 -4.75
N MET A 488 54.44 -22.91 -4.80
CA MET A 488 54.99 -22.36 -6.04
C MET A 488 56.48 -22.06 -5.89
N THR A 489 57.24 -22.28 -6.96
CA THR A 489 58.63 -21.81 -7.01
C THR A 489 58.67 -20.27 -7.10
N CYS A 490 59.76 -19.64 -6.65
CA CYS A 490 59.97 -18.21 -6.87
C CYS A 490 59.94 -17.86 -8.36
N ARG A 491 60.34 -18.79 -9.24
CA ARG A 491 60.20 -18.64 -10.68
C ARG A 491 58.73 -18.54 -11.12
N ASP A 492 57.86 -19.41 -10.64
CA ASP A 492 56.42 -19.42 -10.98
C ASP A 492 55.68 -18.20 -10.41
N LEU A 493 56.19 -17.63 -9.31
CA LEU A 493 55.75 -16.35 -8.76
C LEU A 493 56.25 -15.13 -9.56
N GLY A 494 57.05 -15.34 -10.61
CA GLY A 494 57.56 -14.30 -11.50
C GLY A 494 58.98 -13.83 -11.19
N GLY A 495 59.77 -14.58 -10.43
CA GLY A 495 61.14 -14.21 -10.01
C GLY A 495 62.22 -14.25 -11.10
N VAL A 496 61.85 -14.42 -12.38
CA VAL A 496 62.78 -14.38 -13.54
C VAL A 496 63.00 -12.97 -14.10
N GLY A 497 62.23 -11.96 -13.64
CA GLY A 497 62.39 -10.57 -14.04
C GLY A 497 61.40 -9.67 -13.29
N TRP A 498 61.90 -8.61 -12.66
CA TRP A 498 61.12 -7.71 -11.80
C TRP A 498 60.23 -6.71 -12.56
N PHE A 499 60.09 -6.87 -13.87
CA PHE A 499 59.46 -5.92 -14.79
C PHE A 499 58.63 -6.67 -15.83
N TYR A 500 57.46 -6.14 -16.16
CA TYR A 500 56.66 -6.59 -17.30
C TYR A 500 57.46 -6.42 -18.59
N ASP A 501 57.63 -7.51 -19.33
CA ASP A 501 58.27 -7.53 -20.64
C ASP A 501 57.20 -7.83 -21.70
N SER A 502 56.91 -6.82 -22.53
CA SER A 502 55.91 -6.89 -23.60
C SER A 502 56.27 -7.89 -24.70
N SER A 503 57.51 -8.38 -24.76
CA SER A 503 57.97 -9.37 -25.73
C SER A 503 57.85 -10.83 -25.26
N SER A 504 57.76 -11.08 -23.95
CA SER A 504 57.70 -12.43 -23.35
C SER A 504 56.38 -12.79 -22.67
N GLY A 505 55.45 -11.82 -22.51
CA GLY A 505 54.09 -12.08 -22.02
C GLY A 505 53.97 -12.35 -20.51
N GLY A 506 55.04 -12.16 -19.73
CA GLY A 506 55.05 -12.38 -18.30
C GLY A 506 54.29 -11.32 -17.49
N GLY A 507 53.03 -11.59 -17.15
CA GLY A 507 52.35 -11.05 -15.96
C GLY A 507 51.60 -9.71 -16.08
N GLN A 508 50.26 -9.79 -16.07
CA GLN A 508 49.23 -8.74 -16.15
C GLN A 508 49.64 -7.31 -16.60
N ARG A 509 49.44 -7.02 -17.89
CA ARG A 509 48.47 -5.98 -18.28
C ARG A 509 47.11 -6.67 -18.42
N GLY A 510 46.10 -6.20 -17.71
CA GLY A 510 44.76 -6.81 -17.71
C GLY A 510 43.91 -6.46 -18.92
N MET A 511 44.43 -6.57 -20.15
CA MET A 511 43.69 -6.55 -21.43
C MET A 511 44.56 -7.25 -22.49
N PRO A 512 44.01 -7.70 -23.64
CA PRO A 512 44.25 -9.01 -24.26
C PRO A 512 45.70 -9.32 -24.68
N ASP A 513 45.95 -10.65 -24.82
CA ASP A 513 47.18 -11.34 -25.26
C ASP A 513 48.29 -11.59 -24.22
N GLY A 514 48.04 -11.35 -22.93
CA GLY A 514 48.96 -11.73 -21.86
C GLY A 514 48.83 -13.20 -21.42
N ARG A 515 49.78 -14.06 -21.77
CA ARG A 515 49.97 -15.39 -21.16
C ARG A 515 50.98 -15.32 -20.01
N GLY A 516 50.49 -15.03 -18.79
CA GLY A 516 51.22 -15.21 -17.53
C GLY A 516 50.29 -15.82 -16.46
N PRO A 517 50.81 -16.53 -15.44
CA PRO A 517 49.99 -17.35 -14.54
C PRO A 517 48.95 -16.49 -13.78
N ASN A 518 47.71 -16.99 -13.66
CA ASN A 518 46.58 -16.41 -12.92
C ASN A 518 46.82 -16.29 -11.39
N ASN A 519 48.07 -16.32 -10.93
CA ASN A 519 48.40 -16.47 -9.52
C ASN A 519 48.32 -15.19 -8.69
N ILE A 520 48.18 -14.00 -9.29
CA ILE A 520 47.91 -12.77 -8.55
C ILE A 520 46.60 -12.93 -7.77
N GLY A 521 46.60 -12.55 -6.50
CA GLY A 521 45.51 -12.72 -5.55
C GLY A 521 45.41 -14.12 -4.95
N LEU A 522 46.22 -15.10 -5.39
CA LEU A 522 46.21 -16.44 -4.79
C LEU A 522 47.10 -16.50 -3.54
N LEU A 523 46.64 -17.21 -2.52
CA LEU A 523 47.40 -17.59 -1.33
C LEU A 523 48.39 -18.70 -1.70
N VAL A 524 49.67 -18.39 -1.68
CA VAL A 524 50.74 -19.29 -2.12
C VAL A 524 51.72 -19.54 -0.99
N SER A 525 52.48 -20.63 -1.09
CA SER A 525 53.64 -20.86 -0.25
C SER A 525 54.87 -21.09 -1.09
N THR A 526 56.00 -20.51 -0.68
CA THR A 526 57.30 -20.77 -1.29
C THR A 526 58.38 -20.89 -0.21
N CYS A 527 59.55 -21.38 -0.58
CA CYS A 527 60.67 -21.49 0.35
C CYS A 527 62.01 -21.25 -0.34
N GLY A 528 62.98 -20.78 0.42
CA GLY A 528 64.28 -20.43 -0.12
C GLY A 528 65.20 -19.78 0.91
N SER A 529 66.37 -19.35 0.47
CA SER A 529 67.28 -18.55 1.28
C SER A 529 66.69 -17.17 1.53
N PHE A 530 66.86 -16.69 2.76
CA PHE A 530 66.39 -15.39 3.22
C PHE A 530 67.44 -14.31 2.95
N SER A 531 66.99 -13.12 2.54
CA SER A 531 67.82 -11.91 2.59
C SER A 531 66.98 -10.68 2.97
N PRO A 532 67.38 -9.90 3.99
CA PRO A 532 66.65 -8.71 4.40
C PRO A 532 66.76 -7.60 3.33
N ALA A 533 65.70 -6.81 3.14
CA ALA A 533 65.68 -5.70 2.18
C ALA A 533 65.38 -4.34 2.83
N SER A 534 64.39 -4.28 3.73
CA SER A 534 64.05 -3.10 4.54
C SER A 534 63.34 -3.52 5.83
N SER A 535 62.89 -2.56 6.64
CA SER A 535 62.09 -2.85 7.84
C SER A 535 60.72 -3.48 7.54
N THR A 536 60.24 -3.39 6.31
CA THR A 536 58.93 -3.93 5.89
C THR A 536 59.04 -4.94 4.75
N ARG A 537 60.27 -5.28 4.34
CA ARG A 537 60.51 -6.12 3.17
C ARG A 537 61.72 -7.04 3.33
N PHE A 538 61.60 -8.25 2.80
CA PHE A 538 62.72 -9.18 2.64
C PHE A 538 62.55 -9.98 1.34
N ARG A 539 63.55 -10.78 0.97
CA ARG A 539 63.52 -11.61 -0.24
C ARG A 539 63.71 -13.07 0.10
N VAL A 540 63.04 -13.91 -0.68
CA VAL A 540 63.20 -15.37 -0.66
C VAL A 540 63.74 -15.81 -2.01
N THR A 541 64.90 -16.45 -2.03
CA THR A 541 65.53 -16.99 -3.25
C THR A 541 65.50 -18.51 -3.21
N ASP A 542 64.81 -19.13 -4.16
CA ASP A 542 64.69 -20.59 -4.22
C ASP A 542 65.84 -21.25 -4.98
N ALA A 543 65.78 -22.57 -5.14
CA ALA A 543 66.80 -23.33 -5.88
C ALA A 543 66.84 -23.02 -7.38
N THR A 544 65.84 -22.35 -7.94
CA THR A 544 65.85 -21.92 -9.35
C THR A 544 66.75 -20.70 -9.58
N GLY A 545 67.26 -20.10 -8.50
CA GLY A 545 68.04 -18.86 -8.52
C GLY A 545 67.19 -17.60 -8.63
N CYS A 546 65.87 -17.75 -8.70
CA CYS A 546 64.90 -16.66 -8.75
C CYS A 546 64.53 -16.18 -7.35
N ALA A 547 64.29 -14.88 -7.20
CA ALA A 547 63.89 -14.29 -5.93
C ALA A 547 62.50 -13.65 -6.04
N VAL A 548 61.72 -13.73 -4.96
CA VAL A 548 60.47 -12.98 -4.78
C VAL A 548 60.62 -12.03 -3.60
N GLU A 549 60.01 -10.84 -3.71
CA GLU A 549 60.00 -9.83 -2.65
C GLU A 549 58.78 -10.03 -1.76
N CYS A 550 59.02 -10.23 -0.47
CA CYS A 550 57.99 -10.40 0.54
C CYS A 550 57.75 -9.05 1.24
N ILE A 551 56.48 -8.65 1.33
CA ILE A 551 56.02 -7.47 2.05
C ILE A 551 55.33 -7.93 3.32
N VAL A 552 55.68 -7.34 4.44
CA VAL A 552 55.10 -7.66 5.76
C VAL A 552 54.29 -6.47 6.31
N PRO A 553 53.26 -6.72 7.14
CA PRO A 553 52.45 -5.67 7.72
C PRO A 553 53.22 -4.87 8.77
N SER A 554 52.67 -3.72 9.16
CA SER A 554 53.21 -2.93 10.27
C SER A 554 53.25 -3.75 11.56
N GLY A 555 54.35 -3.62 12.31
CA GLY A 555 54.57 -4.37 13.56
C GLY A 555 55.10 -5.79 13.38
N PHE A 556 55.27 -6.28 12.16
CA PHE A 556 55.94 -7.56 11.90
C PHE A 556 57.45 -7.48 12.23
N ALA A 557 57.98 -8.47 12.94
CA ALA A 557 59.39 -8.53 13.29
C ALA A 557 60.17 -9.42 12.31
N ILE A 558 60.96 -8.78 11.44
CA ILE A 558 61.90 -9.48 10.55
C ILE A 558 63.13 -9.88 11.38
N ASP A 559 63.32 -11.19 11.58
CA ASP A 559 64.44 -11.73 12.34
C ASP A 559 65.70 -11.78 11.44
N PRO A 560 66.78 -11.04 11.79
CA PRO A 560 68.00 -11.02 10.99
C PRO A 560 68.77 -12.36 11.04
N THR A 561 68.40 -13.29 11.91
CA THR A 561 69.06 -14.60 12.05
C THR A 561 68.50 -15.69 11.12
N TRP A 562 67.45 -15.39 10.36
CA TRP A 562 66.90 -16.34 9.39
C TRP A 562 67.90 -16.65 8.27
N GLU A 563 68.13 -17.93 7.99
CA GLU A 563 68.95 -18.38 6.86
C GLU A 563 68.08 -18.87 5.70
N PHE A 564 67.12 -19.75 6.01
CA PHE A 564 66.12 -20.27 5.08
C PHE A 564 64.74 -20.09 5.69
N VAL A 565 63.75 -19.77 4.86
CA VAL A 565 62.37 -19.58 5.30
C VAL A 565 61.41 -20.29 4.36
N ARG A 566 60.33 -20.84 4.91
CA ARG A 566 59.07 -21.04 4.18
C ARG A 566 58.19 -19.84 4.47
N VAL A 567 57.66 -19.24 3.42
CA VAL A 567 56.72 -18.12 3.51
C VAL A 567 55.39 -18.52 2.90
N THR A 568 54.30 -18.12 3.55
CA THR A 568 52.93 -18.19 3.01
C THR A 568 52.40 -16.77 2.90
N GLY A 569 51.68 -16.48 1.82
CA GLY A 569 51.12 -15.14 1.61
C GLY A 569 50.39 -15.03 0.29
N VAL A 570 49.81 -13.86 0.03
CA VAL A 570 49.08 -13.62 -1.22
C VAL A 570 50.02 -13.07 -2.28
N SER A 571 50.09 -13.75 -3.42
CA SER A 571 50.84 -13.28 -4.58
C SER A 571 50.20 -12.02 -5.15
N GLY A 572 51.00 -11.01 -5.46
CA GLY A 572 50.51 -9.68 -5.84
C GLY A 572 51.46 -8.93 -6.76
N CYS A 573 51.14 -7.67 -7.03
CA CYS A 573 52.02 -6.75 -7.74
C CYS A 573 51.90 -5.30 -7.23
N GLU A 574 52.95 -4.52 -7.49
CA GLU A 574 52.99 -3.07 -7.22
C GLU A 574 53.54 -2.33 -8.45
N SER A 575 53.00 -1.16 -8.77
CA SER A 575 53.49 -0.30 -9.85
C SER A 575 54.78 0.42 -9.44
N LEU A 576 55.71 0.52 -10.38
CA LEU A 576 56.95 1.30 -10.24
C LEU A 576 56.92 2.60 -11.08
N GLY A 577 55.77 2.93 -11.69
CA GLY A 577 55.62 4.02 -12.65
C GLY A 577 55.86 3.59 -14.12
N GLY A 578 55.16 4.24 -15.06
CA GLY A 578 55.16 3.83 -16.47
C GLY A 578 54.51 2.45 -16.70
N ASP A 579 55.06 1.66 -17.63
CA ASP A 579 54.61 0.27 -17.89
C ASP A 579 55.28 -0.78 -16.96
N MET A 580 55.95 -0.35 -15.88
CA MET A 580 56.68 -1.23 -14.97
C MET A 580 55.86 -1.63 -13.75
N VAL A 581 55.73 -2.95 -13.53
CA VAL A 581 55.14 -3.56 -12.33
C VAL A 581 56.10 -4.58 -11.73
N ARG A 582 56.14 -4.65 -10.39
CA ARG A 582 56.94 -5.61 -9.61
C ARG A 582 56.05 -6.70 -9.02
N ARG A 583 56.49 -7.97 -9.03
CA ARG A 583 55.84 -9.07 -8.30
C ARG A 583 56.23 -9.11 -6.84
N VAL A 584 55.24 -9.30 -5.98
CA VAL A 584 55.40 -9.30 -4.52
C VAL A 584 54.60 -10.42 -3.88
N LEU A 585 55.03 -10.87 -2.70
CA LEU A 585 54.28 -11.78 -1.84
C LEU A 585 53.88 -11.02 -0.57
N ARG A 586 52.58 -10.86 -0.33
CA ARG A 586 52.03 -10.15 0.82
C ARG A 586 51.78 -11.12 1.96
N ILE A 587 52.51 -10.94 3.07
CA ILE A 587 52.44 -11.79 4.26
C ILE A 587 51.38 -11.24 5.21
N GLY A 588 50.57 -12.11 5.84
CA GLY A 588 49.51 -11.70 6.76
C GLY A 588 50.00 -11.49 8.19
N GLY A 589 50.87 -12.35 8.69
CA GLY A 589 51.43 -12.24 10.04
C GLY A 589 52.62 -13.15 10.31
N GLN A 590 53.16 -13.08 11.54
CA GLN A 590 54.38 -13.80 11.93
C GLN A 590 54.28 -15.33 11.72
N HIS A 591 53.08 -15.89 11.86
CA HIS A 591 52.81 -17.32 11.72
C HIS A 591 52.94 -17.84 10.28
N ASP A 592 52.93 -16.94 9.29
CA ASP A 592 53.09 -17.27 7.88
C ASP A 592 54.56 -17.47 7.47
N VAL A 593 55.50 -17.14 8.36
CA VAL A 593 56.93 -17.30 8.11
C VAL A 593 57.50 -18.35 9.07
N VAL A 594 58.07 -19.41 8.51
CA VAL A 594 58.67 -20.50 9.26
C VAL A 594 60.15 -20.58 8.92
N SER A 595 61.03 -20.35 9.91
CA SER A 595 62.47 -20.53 9.75
C SER A 595 62.80 -22.01 9.54
N LEU A 596 63.63 -22.32 8.55
CA LEU A 596 64.10 -23.66 8.24
C LEU A 596 65.59 -23.75 8.62
N ARG A 597 65.99 -24.85 9.28
CA ARG A 597 67.41 -25.10 9.59
C ARG A 597 68.13 -25.71 8.38
N ALA A 598 69.37 -25.29 8.15
CA ALA A 598 70.26 -25.91 7.18
C ALA A 598 70.40 -27.43 7.49
N GLY A 599 70.01 -28.28 6.55
CA GLY A 599 70.04 -29.76 6.67
C GLY A 599 68.67 -30.46 6.64
N THR A 600 67.56 -29.73 6.77
CA THR A 600 66.19 -30.30 6.77
C THR A 600 65.53 -30.34 5.38
N ILE A 601 66.16 -29.76 4.36
CA ILE A 601 65.60 -29.64 3.00
C ILE A 601 66.18 -30.76 2.14
N SER A 602 65.43 -31.85 1.96
CA SER A 602 65.77 -32.88 0.97
C SER A 602 65.23 -32.47 -0.41
N ARG A 603 66.00 -32.71 -1.48
CA ARG A 603 65.63 -32.38 -2.87
C ARG A 603 64.30 -33.00 -3.36
N GLY A 604 63.65 -33.86 -2.58
CA GLY A 604 62.39 -34.52 -2.92
C GLY A 604 61.13 -33.88 -2.35
N SER A 605 61.22 -32.73 -1.66
CA SER A 605 60.07 -32.00 -1.11
C SER A 605 59.88 -30.59 -1.70
N GLN A 606 60.38 -30.36 -2.91
CA GLN A 606 60.08 -29.17 -3.73
C GLN A 606 58.86 -29.40 -4.60
#